data_AF-A0A622CHK8-F1
#
_entry.id   AF-A0A622CHK8-F1
#
_cell.length_a   1.000
_cell.length_b   1.000
_cell.length_c   1.000
_cell.angle_alpha   90.00
_cell.angle_beta   90.00
_cell.angle_gamma   90.00
#
_symmetry.space_group_name_H-M   'P 1'
#
loop_
_entity.id
_entity.type
_entity.pdbx_description
1 polymer ?
#
loop_
_entity_poly.entity_id
_entity_poly.type
_entity_poly.pdbx_seq_one_letter_code
_entity_poly.pdbx_strand_id
1 'polypeptide(L)'
;MGSGWHEWPLMIFTVFGQCVVGALIVSGLGWLTAKDDTIARQRIVRSMFFLWLVMGLGFLASIMHLGSPMRAFNSLNRVGASALSNEIAAGSVFFAVGGIWWLVAVLGKMPPALGKVWLLVSMALGVAFIWAMTLVYQIDTVPTWYNGYTTLAFFLTAFLCGPVFAALLLRIARVPFCSVTFASISGLALVVCVTVIVLQGLSLSTIHSSVQQASHLAPDYGMLQVWRIVLLAAGLGCWLCPLIRRREPHTVGLLLGVVLALAGEIIGRGLFYGLHMTVGMAVAG
;
A
#
# COMPACT_ATOMS: atom_id res chain seq x y z
N MET A 1 17.46 -21.59 3.60
CA MET A 1 16.53 -20.84 2.71
C MET A 1 15.16 -21.46 2.84
N GLY A 2 14.49 -21.17 3.96
CA GLY A 2 13.05 -21.38 4.08
C GLY A 2 12.39 -20.76 2.87
N SER A 3 11.69 -21.57 2.09
CA SER A 3 10.97 -21.13 0.90
C SER A 3 10.07 -19.95 1.32
N GLY A 4 10.24 -18.76 0.74
CA GLY A 4 9.65 -17.48 1.20
C GLY A 4 8.11 -17.42 1.30
N TRP A 5 7.41 -18.54 1.13
CA TRP A 5 5.98 -18.79 1.35
C TRP A 5 5.46 -18.29 2.70
N HIS A 6 6.31 -18.22 3.73
CA HIS A 6 5.90 -17.67 5.04
C HIS A 6 5.62 -16.16 4.98
N GLU A 7 6.34 -15.40 4.16
CA GLU A 7 6.22 -13.94 4.13
C GLU A 7 5.13 -13.43 3.18
N TRP A 8 4.67 -14.26 2.24
CA TRP A 8 3.66 -13.91 1.24
C TRP A 8 2.40 -13.26 1.82
N PRO A 9 1.81 -13.76 2.92
CA PRO A 9 0.61 -13.17 3.47
C PRO A 9 0.83 -11.75 4.01
N LEU A 10 2.00 -11.47 4.59
CA LEU A 10 2.38 -10.13 5.06
C LEU A 10 2.67 -9.19 3.89
N MET A 11 3.31 -9.69 2.84
CA MET A 11 3.52 -8.96 1.59
C MET A 11 2.19 -8.52 0.98
N ILE A 12 1.20 -9.43 0.89
CA ILE A 12 -0.13 -9.12 0.38
C ILE A 12 -0.84 -8.12 1.28
N PHE A 13 -0.86 -8.34 2.59
CA PHE A 13 -1.51 -7.45 3.56
C PHE A 13 -0.98 -6.02 3.47
N THR A 14 0.34 -5.84 3.48
CA THR A 14 0.97 -4.50 3.47
C THR A 14 0.73 -3.78 2.14
N VAL A 15 0.96 -4.43 0.99
CA VAL A 15 0.76 -3.81 -0.32
C VAL A 15 -0.71 -3.47 -0.55
N PHE A 16 -1.64 -4.37 -0.21
CA PHE A 16 -3.07 -4.13 -0.38
C PHE A 16 -3.55 -3.01 0.54
N GLY A 17 -3.12 -3.00 1.81
CA GLY A 17 -3.44 -1.93 2.74
C GLY A 17 -2.98 -0.56 2.24
N GLN A 18 -1.72 -0.45 1.84
CA GLN A 18 -1.14 0.79 1.30
C GLN A 18 -1.86 1.25 0.02
N CYS A 19 -2.15 0.33 -0.90
CA CYS A 19 -2.88 0.60 -2.13
C CYS A 19 -4.31 1.11 -1.84
N VAL A 20 -5.03 0.46 -0.93
CA VAL A 20 -6.39 0.85 -0.53
C VAL A 20 -6.40 2.23 0.12
N VAL A 21 -5.45 2.53 1.02
CA VAL A 21 -5.34 3.85 1.66
C VAL A 21 -5.11 4.94 0.61
N GLY A 22 -4.14 4.76 -0.29
CA GLY A 22 -3.88 5.73 -1.35
C GLY A 22 -5.08 5.91 -2.28
N ALA A 23 -5.77 4.82 -2.64
CA ALA A 23 -6.95 4.89 -3.49
C ALA A 23 -8.16 5.53 -2.79
N LEU A 24 -8.37 5.28 -1.49
CA LEU A 24 -9.40 5.93 -0.69
C LEU A 24 -9.19 7.45 -0.64
N ILE A 25 -7.94 7.90 -0.46
CA ILE A 25 -7.60 9.33 -0.46
C ILE A 25 -7.98 9.95 -1.80
N VAL A 26 -7.53 9.38 -2.92
CA VAL A 26 -7.80 9.94 -4.26
C VAL A 26 -9.28 9.88 -4.63
N SER A 27 -9.94 8.72 -4.45
CA SER A 27 -11.37 8.59 -4.75
C SER A 27 -12.23 9.45 -3.82
N GLY A 28 -11.84 9.61 -2.56
CA GLY A 28 -12.55 10.45 -1.62
C GLY A 28 -12.35 11.94 -1.88
N LEU A 29 -11.18 12.37 -2.35
CA LEU A 29 -10.99 13.73 -2.89
C LEU A 29 -11.93 13.96 -4.08
N GLY A 30 -12.05 12.98 -4.99
CA GLY A 30 -13.03 13.02 -6.08
C GLY A 30 -14.48 13.18 -5.59
N TRP A 31 -14.84 12.48 -4.51
CA TRP A 31 -16.16 12.61 -3.88
C TRP A 31 -16.39 13.98 -3.24
N LEU A 32 -15.35 14.58 -2.64
CA LEU A 32 -15.41 15.92 -2.06
C LEU A 32 -15.53 17.01 -3.13
N THR A 33 -14.91 16.82 -4.29
CA THR A 33 -15.02 17.75 -5.44
C THR A 33 -16.37 17.67 -6.14
N ALA A 34 -17.02 16.50 -6.15
CA ALA A 34 -18.33 16.28 -6.77
C ALA A 34 -19.50 16.78 -5.89
N LYS A 35 -19.31 17.83 -5.08
CA LYS A 35 -20.24 18.29 -4.03
C LYS A 35 -21.67 18.54 -4.55
N ASP A 36 -21.80 19.05 -5.78
CA ASP A 36 -23.06 19.43 -6.41
C ASP A 36 -23.68 18.31 -7.27
N ASP A 37 -22.96 17.19 -7.45
CA ASP A 37 -23.42 16.04 -8.25
C ASP A 37 -23.61 14.80 -7.36
N THR A 38 -24.83 14.65 -6.86
CA THR A 38 -25.23 13.53 -5.99
C THR A 38 -25.14 12.18 -6.71
N ILE A 39 -25.38 12.15 -8.03
CA ILE A 39 -25.32 10.94 -8.84
C ILE A 39 -23.86 10.49 -8.99
N ALA A 40 -22.95 11.41 -9.30
CA ALA A 40 -21.51 11.11 -9.36
C ALA A 40 -20.99 10.64 -8.00
N ARG A 41 -21.35 11.31 -6.90
CA ARG A 41 -20.98 10.88 -5.54
C ARG A 41 -21.45 9.45 -5.24
N GLN A 42 -22.68 9.10 -5.62
CA GLN A 42 -23.19 7.75 -5.41
C GLN A 42 -22.47 6.71 -6.26
N ARG A 43 -22.10 7.04 -7.51
CA ARG A 43 -21.31 6.14 -8.36
C ARG A 43 -19.91 5.92 -7.80
N ILE A 44 -19.24 6.97 -7.29
CA ILE A 44 -17.93 6.87 -6.63
C ILE A 44 -18.04 5.94 -5.41
N VAL A 45 -18.99 6.21 -4.51
CA VAL A 45 -19.19 5.40 -3.29
C VAL A 45 -19.45 3.94 -3.64
N ARG A 46 -20.28 3.65 -4.65
CA ARG A 46 -20.50 2.27 -5.11
C ARG A 46 -19.22 1.62 -5.63
N SER A 47 -18.40 2.35 -6.39
CA SER A 47 -17.12 1.83 -6.89
C SER A 47 -16.11 1.54 -5.78
N MET A 48 -16.18 2.26 -4.63
CA MET A 48 -15.33 2.01 -3.46
C MET A 48 -15.55 0.63 -2.83
N PHE A 49 -16.58 -0.14 -3.21
CA PHE A 49 -16.73 -1.54 -2.85
C PHE A 49 -15.42 -2.33 -3.06
N PHE A 50 -14.74 -2.11 -4.19
CA PHE A 50 -13.51 -2.80 -4.52
C PHE A 50 -12.34 -2.42 -3.59
N LEU A 51 -12.33 -1.22 -3.00
CA LEU A 51 -11.34 -0.86 -1.98
C LEU A 51 -11.46 -1.75 -0.74
N TRP A 52 -12.68 -1.88 -0.23
CA TRP A 52 -12.96 -2.68 0.96
C TRP A 52 -12.82 -4.17 0.69
N LEU A 53 -13.14 -4.63 -0.53
CA LEU A 53 -12.87 -5.99 -0.96
C LEU A 53 -11.37 -6.30 -0.92
N VAL A 54 -10.54 -5.45 -1.54
CA VAL A 54 -9.07 -5.64 -1.54
C VAL A 54 -8.52 -5.56 -0.11
N MET A 55 -9.00 -4.63 0.72
CA MET A 55 -8.60 -4.55 2.13
C MET A 55 -8.98 -5.81 2.91
N GLY A 56 -10.20 -6.33 2.72
CA GLY A 56 -10.68 -7.55 3.33
C GLY A 56 -9.85 -8.77 2.93
N LEU A 57 -9.44 -8.87 1.66
CA LEU A 57 -8.51 -9.91 1.19
C LEU A 57 -7.14 -9.77 1.83
N GLY A 58 -6.64 -8.55 2.03
CA GLY A 58 -5.40 -8.30 2.77
C GLY A 58 -5.46 -8.79 4.22
N PHE A 59 -6.54 -8.48 4.93
CA PHE A 59 -6.77 -9.00 6.29
C PHE A 59 -6.91 -10.52 6.33
N LEU A 60 -7.63 -11.09 5.36
CA LEU A 60 -7.79 -12.54 5.28
C LEU A 60 -6.44 -13.23 5.11
N ALA A 61 -5.57 -12.72 4.24
CA ALA A 61 -4.21 -13.21 4.09
C ALA A 61 -3.44 -13.14 5.42
N SER A 62 -3.47 -11.99 6.11
CA SER A 62 -2.81 -11.80 7.41
C SER A 62 -3.28 -12.81 8.46
N ILE A 63 -4.59 -13.08 8.56
CA ILE A 63 -5.16 -14.02 9.54
C ILE A 63 -4.85 -15.47 9.18
N MET A 64 -4.94 -15.85 7.91
CA MET A 64 -4.73 -17.22 7.45
C MET A 64 -3.28 -17.70 7.64
N HIS A 65 -2.34 -16.77 7.79
CA HIS A 65 -0.96 -17.10 8.10
C HIS A 65 -0.71 -17.43 9.57
N LEU A 66 -1.61 -17.00 10.46
CA LEU A 66 -1.50 -17.28 11.89
C LEU A 66 -1.81 -18.76 12.14
N GLY A 67 -0.90 -19.46 12.82
CA GLY A 67 -1.11 -20.87 13.20
C GLY A 67 -2.35 -21.11 14.10
N SER A 68 -2.90 -20.06 14.73
CA SER A 68 -4.15 -20.12 15.49
C SER A 68 -4.98 -18.84 15.32
N PRO A 69 -5.88 -18.77 14.33
CA PRO A 69 -6.69 -17.58 14.04
C PRO A 69 -7.48 -17.05 15.23
N MET A 70 -8.02 -17.94 16.08
CA MET A 70 -8.79 -17.54 17.27
C MET A 70 -7.94 -16.80 18.33
N ARG A 71 -6.62 -17.02 18.35
CA ARG A 71 -5.72 -16.30 19.26
C ARG A 71 -5.27 -14.95 18.70
N ALA A 72 -5.60 -14.63 17.44
CA ALA A 72 -5.27 -13.34 16.84
C ALA A 72 -5.82 -12.18 17.68
N PHE A 73 -6.99 -12.34 18.31
CA PHE A 73 -7.58 -11.34 19.19
C PHE A 73 -6.72 -11.01 20.42
N ASN A 74 -5.88 -11.95 20.88
CA ASN A 74 -4.97 -11.70 21.99
C ASN A 74 -3.89 -10.66 21.63
N SER A 75 -3.62 -10.44 20.35
CA SER A 75 -2.69 -9.39 19.90
C SER A 75 -3.18 -8.01 20.35
N LEU A 76 -4.49 -7.80 20.50
CA LEU A 76 -5.06 -6.53 20.94
C LEU A 76 -4.80 -6.22 22.42
N ASN A 77 -4.41 -7.21 23.23
CA ASN A 77 -4.12 -7.00 24.66
C ASN A 77 -2.86 -6.16 24.92
N ARG A 78 -2.03 -5.91 23.89
CA ARG A 78 -0.80 -5.12 23.99
C ARG A 78 -0.80 -3.86 23.12
N VAL A 79 -1.98 -3.35 22.77
CA VAL A 79 -2.11 -2.03 22.13
C VAL A 79 -1.48 -0.96 23.03
N GLY A 80 -0.67 -0.09 22.45
CA GLY A 80 0.18 0.90 23.11
C GLY A 80 1.59 0.39 23.44
N ALA A 81 1.77 -0.92 23.68
CA ALA A 81 3.05 -1.50 24.11
C ALA A 81 3.80 -2.27 23.01
N SER A 82 3.10 -2.78 21.99
CA SER A 82 3.69 -3.53 20.88
C SER A 82 3.35 -2.90 19.54
N ALA A 83 4.38 -2.72 18.68
CA ALA A 83 4.20 -2.22 17.33
C ALA A 83 3.25 -3.10 16.50
N LEU A 84 3.38 -4.43 16.59
CA LEU A 84 2.51 -5.38 15.90
C LEU A 84 1.05 -5.24 16.35
N SER A 85 0.81 -5.12 17.67
CA SER A 85 -0.53 -4.89 18.22
C SER A 85 -1.11 -3.57 17.72
N ASN A 86 -0.30 -2.52 17.66
CA ASN A 86 -0.71 -1.21 17.16
C ASN A 86 -1.07 -1.24 15.67
N GLU A 87 -0.32 -1.98 14.85
CA GLU A 87 -0.63 -2.17 13.43
C GLU A 87 -1.98 -2.86 13.24
N ILE A 88 -2.21 -3.98 13.93
CA ILE A 88 -3.47 -4.73 13.85
C ILE A 88 -4.65 -3.86 14.29
N ALA A 89 -4.49 -3.13 15.40
CA ALA A 89 -5.52 -2.21 15.89
C ALA A 89 -5.77 -1.05 14.92
N ALA A 90 -4.73 -0.39 14.43
CA ALA A 90 -4.85 0.72 13.49
C ALA A 90 -5.52 0.28 12.18
N GLY A 91 -5.13 -0.87 11.63
CA GLY A 91 -5.77 -1.44 10.45
C GLY A 91 -7.23 -1.79 10.69
N SER A 92 -7.55 -2.43 11.82
CA SER A 92 -8.92 -2.81 12.17
C SER A 92 -9.82 -1.59 12.33
N VAL A 93 -9.33 -0.54 12.99
CA VAL A 93 -10.03 0.74 13.16
C VAL A 93 -10.22 1.42 11.79
N PHE A 94 -9.19 1.49 10.96
CA PHE A 94 -9.30 2.04 9.60
C PHE A 94 -10.37 1.32 8.78
N PHE A 95 -10.35 -0.02 8.76
CA PHE A 95 -11.30 -0.84 8.01
C PHE A 95 -12.73 -0.71 8.54
N ALA A 96 -12.92 -0.73 9.86
CA ALA A 96 -14.22 -0.57 10.47
C ALA A 96 -14.79 0.84 10.22
N VAL A 97 -14.03 1.89 10.52
CA VAL A 97 -14.48 3.28 10.39
C VAL A 97 -14.78 3.62 8.93
N GLY A 98 -13.88 3.26 8.01
CA GLY A 98 -14.06 3.53 6.58
C GLY A 98 -15.08 2.62 5.91
N GLY A 99 -15.12 1.34 6.26
CA GLY A 99 -16.09 0.37 5.74
C GLY A 99 -17.52 0.67 6.18
N ILE A 100 -17.73 1.05 7.45
CA ILE A 100 -19.04 1.47 7.95
C ILE A 100 -19.47 2.78 7.29
N TRP A 101 -18.56 3.75 7.16
CA TRP A 101 -18.83 4.98 6.41
C TRP A 101 -19.34 4.66 4.99
N TRP A 102 -18.63 3.78 4.28
CA TRP A 102 -19.00 3.36 2.94
C TRP A 102 -20.36 2.67 2.91
N LEU A 103 -20.63 1.74 3.85
CA LEU A 103 -21.90 1.03 3.92
C LEU A 103 -23.08 1.99 4.10
N VAL A 104 -22.98 2.92 5.04
CA VAL A 104 -24.02 3.93 5.30
C VAL A 104 -24.20 4.85 4.09
N ALA A 105 -23.11 5.22 3.41
CA ALA A 105 -23.15 6.03 2.19
C ALA A 105 -23.80 5.28 1.01
N VAL A 106 -23.51 3.99 0.81
CA VAL A 106 -24.16 3.15 -0.22
C VAL A 106 -25.67 3.06 0.01
N LEU A 107 -26.10 2.95 1.27
CA LEU A 107 -27.51 2.90 1.66
C LEU A 107 -28.24 4.24 1.46
N GLY A 108 -27.54 5.32 1.12
CA GLY A 108 -28.12 6.65 0.94
C GLY A 108 -28.60 7.29 2.25
N LYS A 109 -28.20 6.74 3.40
CA LYS A 109 -28.61 7.22 4.74
C LYS A 109 -27.62 8.22 5.34
N MET A 110 -26.59 8.62 4.59
CA MET A 110 -25.50 9.45 5.11
C MET A 110 -25.85 10.95 5.06
N PRO A 111 -25.88 11.66 6.21
CA PRO A 111 -26.02 13.11 6.22
C PRO A 111 -24.81 13.78 5.52
N PRO A 112 -24.99 14.81 4.66
CA PRO A 112 -23.91 15.35 3.84
C PRO A 112 -22.69 15.87 4.62
N ALA A 113 -22.92 16.60 5.72
CA ALA A 113 -21.85 17.16 6.55
C ALA A 113 -21.09 16.07 7.33
N LEU A 114 -21.83 15.14 7.95
CA LEU A 114 -21.26 14.01 8.67
C LEU A 114 -20.44 13.10 7.74
N GLY A 115 -20.98 12.82 6.54
CA GLY A 115 -20.31 12.01 5.53
C GLY A 115 -18.97 12.60 5.10
N LYS A 116 -18.87 13.94 4.99
CA LYS A 116 -17.61 14.61 4.68
C LYS A 116 -16.58 14.46 5.80
N VAL A 117 -16.96 14.77 7.04
CA VAL A 117 -16.04 14.70 8.19
C VAL A 117 -15.57 13.26 8.41
N TRP A 118 -16.48 12.30 8.36
CA TRP A 118 -16.17 10.88 8.56
C TRP A 118 -15.26 10.33 7.44
N LEU A 119 -15.47 10.75 6.18
CA LEU A 119 -14.55 10.39 5.10
C LEU A 119 -13.13 10.92 5.36
N LEU A 120 -12.99 12.17 5.80
CA LEU A 120 -11.69 12.76 6.13
C LEU A 120 -11.02 12.03 7.30
N VAL A 121 -11.78 11.68 8.34
CA VAL A 121 -11.28 10.85 9.45
C VAL A 121 -10.80 9.48 8.93
N SER A 122 -11.54 8.86 8.01
CA SER A 122 -11.16 7.56 7.43
C SER A 122 -9.86 7.66 6.63
N MET A 123 -9.65 8.76 5.88
CA MET A 123 -8.37 9.01 5.19
C MET A 123 -7.21 9.18 6.17
N ALA A 124 -7.41 9.97 7.24
CA ALA A 124 -6.39 10.17 8.27
C ALA A 124 -6.04 8.86 9.00
N LEU A 125 -7.03 8.02 9.31
CA LEU A 125 -6.82 6.68 9.88
C LEU A 125 -6.05 5.78 8.92
N GLY A 126 -6.28 5.88 7.62
CA GLY A 126 -5.50 5.15 6.62
C GLY A 126 -4.02 5.54 6.63
N VAL A 127 -3.72 6.84 6.72
CA VAL A 127 -2.33 7.33 6.85
C VAL A 127 -1.70 6.84 8.16
N ALA A 128 -2.43 6.92 9.28
CA ALA A 128 -1.98 6.41 10.57
C ALA A 128 -1.76 4.89 10.54
N PHE A 129 -2.55 4.15 9.77
CA PHE A 129 -2.37 2.72 9.57
C PHE A 129 -1.08 2.41 8.80
N ILE A 130 -0.79 3.10 7.68
CA ILE A 130 0.51 2.93 7.00
C ILE A 130 1.66 3.25 7.95
N TRP A 131 1.55 4.32 8.74
CA TRP A 131 2.55 4.65 9.76
C TRP A 131 2.72 3.54 10.79
N ALA A 132 1.63 2.96 11.30
CA ALA A 132 1.70 1.84 12.23
C ALA A 132 2.40 0.61 11.62
N MET A 133 2.20 0.33 10.33
CA MET A 133 2.94 -0.73 9.63
C MET A 133 4.45 -0.47 9.63
N THR A 134 4.89 0.78 9.44
CA THR A 134 6.34 1.07 9.38
C THR A 134 7.02 0.85 10.73
N LEU A 135 6.33 1.16 11.83
CA LEU A 135 6.85 0.97 13.19
C LEU A 135 7.07 -0.49 13.55
N VAL A 136 6.38 -1.43 12.91
CA VAL A 136 6.62 -2.87 13.10
C VAL A 136 8.02 -3.26 12.66
N TYR A 137 8.57 -2.56 11.67
CA TYR A 137 9.86 -2.88 11.06
C TYR A 137 11.00 -1.97 11.51
N GLN A 138 10.71 -0.89 12.25
CA GLN A 138 11.74 -0.06 12.88
C GLN A 138 12.24 -0.73 14.17
N ILE A 139 12.92 -1.86 14.01
CA ILE A 139 13.48 -2.66 15.11
C ILE A 139 15.00 -2.49 15.11
N ASP A 140 15.56 -1.95 16.19
CA ASP A 140 16.99 -1.65 16.32
C ASP A 140 17.90 -2.88 16.08
N THR A 141 17.40 -4.08 16.34
CA THR A 141 18.15 -5.33 16.14
C THR A 141 18.17 -5.81 14.69
N VAL A 142 17.40 -5.20 13.78
CA VAL A 142 17.35 -5.54 12.35
C VAL A 142 17.80 -4.32 11.52
N PRO A 143 19.12 -4.14 11.31
CA PRO A 143 19.68 -2.90 10.77
C PRO A 143 19.29 -2.63 9.31
N THR A 144 18.97 -3.67 8.55
CA THR A 144 18.48 -3.54 7.16
C THR A 144 17.09 -2.93 7.06
N TRP A 145 16.28 -3.05 8.12
CA TRP A 145 14.94 -2.47 8.20
C TRP A 145 14.92 -1.17 9.01
N TYR A 146 15.81 -1.03 9.99
CA TYR A 146 15.90 0.14 10.87
C TYR A 146 16.55 1.36 10.18
N ASN A 147 15.80 1.98 9.27
CA ASN A 147 16.21 3.19 8.57
C ASN A 147 15.01 3.93 7.96
N GLY A 148 15.23 5.17 7.52
CA GLY A 148 14.22 6.00 6.88
C GLY A 148 13.72 5.47 5.52
N TYR A 149 14.50 4.63 4.83
CA TYR A 149 14.10 4.07 3.54
C TYR A 149 12.91 3.12 3.69
N THR A 150 12.82 2.36 4.78
CA THR A 150 11.65 1.53 5.09
C THR A 150 10.39 2.38 5.14
N THR A 151 10.39 3.45 5.93
CA THR A 151 9.23 4.34 6.06
C THR A 151 8.87 4.98 4.72
N LEU A 152 9.84 5.51 3.98
CA LEU A 152 9.61 6.09 2.66
C LEU A 152 9.02 5.07 1.69
N ALA A 153 9.56 3.85 1.64
CA ALA A 153 9.09 2.79 0.77
C ALA A 153 7.64 2.38 1.07
N PHE A 154 7.20 2.37 2.33
CA PHE A 154 5.81 2.08 2.72
C PHE A 154 4.83 3.15 2.23
N PHE A 155 5.17 4.43 2.38
CA PHE A 155 4.32 5.50 1.86
C PHE A 155 4.36 5.60 0.33
N LEU A 156 5.51 5.35 -0.30
CA LEU A 156 5.64 5.37 -1.75
C LEU A 156 4.73 4.33 -2.42
N THR A 157 4.54 3.14 -1.83
CA THR A 157 3.57 2.15 -2.34
C THR A 157 2.16 2.74 -2.44
N ALA A 158 1.73 3.54 -1.45
CA ALA A 158 0.43 4.20 -1.49
C ALA A 158 0.34 5.25 -2.61
N PHE A 159 1.41 6.00 -2.88
CA PHE A 159 1.46 6.98 -3.97
C PHE A 159 1.63 6.36 -5.36
N LEU A 160 2.20 5.16 -5.46
CA LEU A 160 2.39 4.44 -6.72
C LEU A 160 1.12 3.67 -7.10
N CYS A 161 0.59 2.85 -6.19
CA CYS A 161 -0.54 1.96 -6.48
C CYS A 161 -1.91 2.61 -6.21
N GLY A 162 -2.01 3.49 -5.22
CA GLY A 162 -3.28 4.09 -4.83
C GLY A 162 -3.94 4.93 -5.92
N PRO A 163 -3.23 5.93 -6.50
CA PRO A 163 -3.81 6.77 -7.55
C PRO A 163 -4.22 6.03 -8.82
N VAL A 164 -3.44 5.05 -9.29
CA VAL A 164 -3.82 4.24 -10.45
C VAL A 164 -5.05 3.36 -10.16
N PHE A 165 -5.17 2.85 -8.93
CA PHE A 165 -6.36 2.10 -8.51
C PHE A 165 -7.59 3.01 -8.40
N ALA A 166 -7.46 4.19 -7.80
CA ALA A 166 -8.54 5.19 -7.79
C ALA A 166 -8.94 5.63 -9.19
N ALA A 167 -7.97 5.83 -10.11
CA ALA A 167 -8.23 6.15 -11.50
C ALA A 167 -9.09 5.08 -12.19
N LEU A 168 -8.79 3.80 -11.95
CA LEU A 168 -9.62 2.68 -12.42
C LEU A 168 -11.05 2.78 -11.88
N LEU A 169 -11.22 2.98 -10.57
CA LEU A 169 -12.55 3.05 -9.95
C LEU A 169 -13.37 4.24 -10.46
N LEU A 170 -12.76 5.42 -10.53
CA LEU A 170 -13.40 6.63 -11.06
C LEU A 170 -13.77 6.47 -12.53
N ARG A 171 -12.94 5.76 -13.31
CA ARG A 171 -13.23 5.43 -14.71
C ARG A 171 -14.43 4.49 -14.84
N ILE A 172 -14.50 3.44 -14.03
CA ILE A 172 -15.64 2.51 -13.97
C ILE A 172 -16.92 3.25 -13.54
N ALA A 173 -16.81 4.18 -12.59
CA ALA A 173 -17.90 5.04 -12.12
C ALA A 173 -18.34 6.09 -13.16
N ARG A 174 -17.60 6.25 -14.27
CA ARG A 174 -17.82 7.28 -15.31
C ARG A 174 -17.87 8.70 -14.72
N VAL A 175 -16.96 9.00 -13.80
CA VAL A 175 -16.85 10.32 -13.18
C VAL A 175 -15.58 11.00 -13.70
N PRO A 176 -15.66 12.24 -14.21
CA PRO A 176 -14.47 12.98 -14.61
C PRO A 176 -13.60 13.26 -13.39
N PHE A 177 -12.29 13.12 -13.54
CA PHE A 177 -11.33 13.36 -12.47
C PHE A 177 -10.06 14.00 -13.02
N CYS A 178 -9.32 14.72 -12.17
CA CYS A 178 -8.04 15.35 -12.52
C CYS A 178 -6.94 14.30 -12.70
N SER A 179 -7.03 13.52 -13.79
CA SER A 179 -6.20 12.37 -14.07
C SER A 179 -4.71 12.75 -14.19
N VAL A 180 -4.42 13.90 -14.79
CA VAL A 180 -3.04 14.37 -14.99
C VAL A 180 -2.33 14.69 -13.68
N THR A 181 -3.01 15.34 -12.73
CA THR A 181 -2.40 15.71 -11.43
C THR A 181 -2.04 14.48 -10.60
N PHE A 182 -2.94 13.50 -10.51
CA PHE A 182 -2.64 12.29 -9.76
C PHE A 182 -1.62 11.40 -10.48
N ALA A 183 -1.66 11.35 -11.82
CA ALA A 183 -0.66 10.63 -12.60
C ALA A 183 0.73 11.25 -12.47
N SER A 184 0.84 12.59 -12.42
CA SER A 184 2.12 13.28 -12.21
C SER A 184 2.66 13.06 -10.80
N ILE A 185 1.80 13.03 -9.77
CA ILE A 185 2.19 12.67 -8.40
C ILE A 185 2.74 11.23 -8.36
N SER A 186 2.07 10.25 -8.99
CA SER A 186 2.60 8.88 -9.07
C SER A 186 3.90 8.78 -9.89
N GLY A 187 4.04 9.59 -10.95
CA GLY A 187 5.28 9.69 -11.72
C GLY A 187 6.44 10.24 -10.88
N LEU A 188 6.20 11.28 -10.08
CA LEU A 188 7.19 11.80 -9.13
C LEU A 188 7.52 10.77 -8.05
N ALA A 189 6.51 10.07 -7.51
CA ALA A 189 6.72 8.99 -6.56
C ALA A 189 7.59 7.87 -7.14
N LEU A 190 7.48 7.56 -8.44
CA LEU A 190 8.35 6.59 -9.11
C LEU A 190 9.80 7.06 -9.14
N VAL A 191 10.05 8.35 -9.45
CA VAL A 191 11.40 8.91 -9.41
C VAL A 191 12.00 8.82 -8.00
N VAL A 192 11.24 9.21 -6.98
CA VAL A 192 11.68 9.09 -5.58
C VAL A 192 11.91 7.63 -5.20
N CYS A 193 11.07 6.70 -5.66
CA CYS A 193 11.25 5.27 -5.46
C CYS A 193 12.56 4.76 -6.05
N VAL A 194 12.89 5.13 -7.28
CA VAL A 194 14.17 4.78 -7.92
C VAL A 194 15.35 5.33 -7.11
N THR A 195 15.27 6.59 -6.66
CA THR A 195 16.31 7.18 -5.80
C THR A 195 16.48 6.41 -4.50
N VAL A 196 15.39 6.06 -3.83
CA VAL A 196 15.41 5.24 -2.59
C VAL A 196 16.03 3.87 -2.85
N ILE A 197 15.67 3.21 -3.95
CA ILE A 197 16.24 1.90 -4.32
C ILE A 197 17.76 1.99 -4.50
N VAL A 198 18.25 3.01 -5.22
CA VAL A 198 19.69 3.20 -5.45
C VAL A 198 20.41 3.50 -4.14
N LEU A 199 19.92 4.45 -3.35
CA LEU A 199 20.55 4.85 -2.09
C LEU A 199 20.55 3.71 -1.06
N GLN A 200 19.43 2.97 -0.95
CA GLN A 200 19.35 1.80 -0.09
C GLN A 200 20.34 0.72 -0.57
N GLY A 201 20.39 0.44 -1.87
CA GLY A 201 21.34 -0.51 -2.46
C GLY A 201 22.80 -0.20 -2.13
N LEU A 202 23.19 1.08 -2.18
CA LEU A 202 24.53 1.54 -1.81
C LEU A 202 24.80 1.40 -0.29
N SER A 203 23.79 1.58 0.55
CA SER A 203 23.92 1.39 2.01
C SER A 203 24.00 -0.08 2.45
N LEU A 204 23.52 -1.03 1.63
CA LEU A 204 23.56 -2.45 2.01
C LEU A 204 25.00 -2.95 2.16
N SER A 205 25.95 -2.43 1.37
CA SER A 205 27.34 -2.81 1.50
C SER A 205 28.03 -2.25 2.75
N THR A 206 27.40 -1.33 3.49
CA THR A 206 27.96 -0.81 4.75
C THR A 206 27.38 -1.50 5.98
N ILE A 207 26.36 -2.36 5.81
CA ILE A 207 25.71 -3.07 6.90
C ILE A 207 26.28 -4.49 6.98
N HIS A 208 26.91 -4.79 8.11
CA HIS A 208 27.56 -6.08 8.36
C HIS A 208 27.17 -6.61 9.73
N SER A 209 27.01 -7.92 9.81
CA SER A 209 27.05 -8.68 11.07
C SER A 209 28.42 -9.33 11.23
N SER A 210 28.67 -9.97 12.38
CA SER A 210 29.87 -10.76 12.61
C SER A 210 29.98 -12.00 11.70
N VAL A 211 28.90 -12.38 11.02
CA VAL A 211 28.81 -13.60 10.19
C VAL A 211 28.73 -13.27 8.70
N GLN A 212 27.98 -12.24 8.31
CA GLN A 212 27.68 -11.93 6.91
C GLN A 212 27.34 -10.45 6.68
N GLN A 213 27.55 -9.99 5.45
CA GLN A 213 27.21 -8.65 4.98
C GLN A 213 25.84 -8.62 4.28
N ALA A 214 25.11 -7.50 4.37
CA ALA A 214 23.75 -7.38 3.83
C ALA A 214 23.64 -7.61 2.32
N SER A 215 24.67 -7.19 1.57
CA SER A 215 24.72 -7.35 0.12
C SER A 215 24.68 -8.82 -0.32
N HIS A 216 25.08 -9.76 0.53
CA HIS A 216 25.07 -11.19 0.22
C HIS A 216 23.74 -11.88 0.55
N LEU A 217 22.81 -11.21 1.26
CA LEU A 217 21.50 -11.78 1.62
C LEU A 217 20.58 -11.92 0.42
N ALA A 218 20.70 -11.00 -0.54
CA ALA A 218 19.92 -11.00 -1.77
C ALA A 218 20.85 -10.87 -2.98
N PRO A 219 21.48 -11.98 -3.45
CA PRO A 219 22.38 -11.96 -4.60
C PRO A 219 21.73 -11.36 -5.85
N ASP A 220 20.43 -11.62 -6.03
CA ASP A 220 19.62 -11.12 -7.16
C ASP A 220 18.99 -9.74 -6.92
N TYR A 221 19.40 -9.00 -5.88
CA TYR A 221 18.79 -7.72 -5.49
C TYR A 221 18.71 -6.75 -6.67
N GLY A 222 19.81 -6.55 -7.41
CA GLY A 222 19.86 -5.65 -8.56
C GLY A 222 18.87 -6.06 -9.66
N MET A 223 18.86 -7.35 -10.02
CA MET A 223 17.96 -7.88 -11.07
C MET A 223 16.49 -7.73 -10.67
N LEU A 224 16.14 -8.08 -9.44
CA LEU A 224 14.76 -7.99 -8.95
C LEU A 224 14.28 -6.53 -8.81
N GLN A 225 15.17 -5.60 -8.41
CA GLN A 225 14.83 -4.16 -8.40
C GLN A 225 14.61 -3.61 -9.81
N VAL A 226 15.39 -4.05 -10.80
CA VAL A 226 15.15 -3.68 -12.21
C VAL A 226 13.77 -4.15 -12.66
N TRP A 227 13.40 -5.41 -12.39
CA TRP A 227 12.06 -5.90 -12.72
C TRP A 227 10.96 -5.14 -12.00
N ARG A 228 11.14 -4.81 -10.73
CA ARG A 228 10.22 -3.95 -9.99
C ARG A 228 10.03 -2.60 -10.68
N ILE A 229 11.11 -1.90 -11.03
CA ILE A 229 11.04 -0.59 -11.69
C ILE A 229 10.35 -0.70 -13.04
N VAL A 230 10.66 -1.73 -13.84
CA VAL A 230 10.02 -1.98 -15.14
C VAL A 230 8.52 -2.20 -14.97
N LEU A 231 8.09 -3.02 -14.01
CA LEU A 231 6.67 -3.27 -13.75
C LEU A 231 5.93 -2.02 -13.27
N LEU A 232 6.52 -1.24 -12.35
CA LEU A 232 5.95 0.02 -11.89
C LEU A 232 5.84 1.04 -13.02
N ALA A 233 6.90 1.19 -13.83
CA ALA A 233 6.92 2.11 -14.96
C ALA A 233 5.92 1.70 -16.05
N ALA A 234 5.82 0.39 -16.35
CA ALA A 234 4.83 -0.12 -17.28
C ALA A 234 3.40 0.08 -16.76
N GLY A 235 3.17 -0.19 -15.47
CA GLY A 235 1.87 -0.03 -14.81
C GLY A 235 1.39 1.42 -14.83
N LEU A 236 2.25 2.37 -14.45
CA LEU A 236 1.97 3.80 -14.56
C LEU A 236 1.90 4.25 -16.03
N GLY A 237 2.67 3.65 -16.93
CA GLY A 237 2.65 3.90 -18.37
C GLY A 237 1.29 3.59 -19.01
N CYS A 238 0.59 2.54 -18.55
CA CYS A 238 -0.78 2.24 -18.97
C CYS A 238 -1.76 3.39 -18.68
N TRP A 239 -1.43 4.25 -17.72
CA TRP A 239 -2.22 5.43 -17.35
C TRP A 239 -1.66 6.72 -17.97
N LEU A 240 -0.35 6.96 -17.91
CA LEU A 240 0.33 8.16 -18.39
C LEU A 240 0.36 8.26 -19.92
N CYS A 241 0.61 7.16 -20.64
CA CYS A 241 0.74 7.20 -22.11
C CYS A 241 -0.55 7.68 -22.82
N PRO A 242 -1.76 7.19 -22.45
CA PRO A 242 -3.00 7.75 -22.98
C PRO A 242 -3.15 9.25 -22.69
N LEU A 243 -2.84 9.69 -21.46
CA LEU A 243 -2.96 11.10 -21.05
C LEU A 243 -2.03 12.02 -21.84
N ILE A 244 -0.77 11.59 -22.07
CA ILE A 244 0.20 12.33 -22.90
C ILE A 244 -0.31 12.44 -24.35
N ARG A 245 -0.97 11.40 -24.86
CA ARG A 245 -1.61 11.40 -26.19
C ARG A 245 -2.95 12.14 -26.22
N ARG A 246 -3.31 12.86 -25.15
CA ARG A 246 -4.60 13.56 -24.98
C ARG A 246 -5.81 12.65 -25.20
N ARG A 247 -5.68 11.37 -24.87
CA ARG A 247 -6.76 10.38 -24.90
C ARG A 247 -7.11 9.99 -23.47
N GLU A 248 -8.39 9.66 -23.27
CA GLU A 248 -8.79 9.10 -22.00
C GLU A 248 -8.26 7.67 -21.84
N PRO A 249 -7.73 7.29 -20.67
CA PRO A 249 -7.27 5.93 -20.43
C PRO A 249 -8.44 4.93 -20.48
N HIS A 250 -8.22 3.80 -21.15
CA HIS A 250 -9.20 2.71 -21.21
C HIS A 250 -9.21 1.93 -19.89
N THR A 251 -10.39 1.44 -19.49
CA THR A 251 -10.58 0.66 -18.26
C THR A 251 -9.67 -0.57 -18.20
N VAL A 252 -9.52 -1.30 -19.31
CA VAL A 252 -8.63 -2.48 -19.39
C VAL A 252 -7.16 -2.08 -19.20
N GLY A 253 -6.75 -0.94 -19.76
CA GLY A 253 -5.40 -0.41 -19.57
C GLY A 253 -5.13 -0.03 -18.11
N LEU A 254 -6.09 0.63 -17.45
CA LEU A 254 -5.97 0.96 -16.03
C LEU A 254 -5.95 -0.29 -15.14
N LEU A 255 -6.76 -1.31 -15.46
CA LEU A 255 -6.75 -2.58 -14.74
C LEU A 255 -5.39 -3.27 -14.85
N LEU A 256 -4.84 -3.35 -16.08
CA LEU A 256 -3.48 -3.85 -16.29
C LEU A 256 -2.46 -3.01 -15.53
N GLY A 257 -2.64 -1.69 -15.51
CA GLY A 257 -1.80 -0.76 -14.75
C GLY A 257 -1.76 -1.07 -13.26
N VAL A 258 -2.92 -1.31 -12.65
CA VAL A 258 -3.05 -1.72 -11.24
C VAL A 258 -2.34 -3.06 -11.00
N VAL A 259 -2.58 -4.06 -11.85
CA VAL A 259 -1.98 -5.40 -11.70
C VAL A 259 -0.45 -5.33 -11.78
N LEU A 260 0.10 -4.60 -12.75
CA LEU A 260 1.54 -4.42 -12.92
C LEU A 260 2.15 -3.66 -11.74
N ALA A 261 1.49 -2.60 -11.26
CA ALA A 261 1.95 -1.84 -10.11
C ALA A 261 1.98 -2.69 -8.83
N LEU A 262 0.92 -3.48 -8.59
CA LEU A 262 0.87 -4.42 -7.47
C LEU A 262 1.96 -5.49 -7.58
N ALA A 263 2.19 -6.07 -8.77
CA ALA A 263 3.24 -7.06 -8.99
C ALA A 263 4.63 -6.49 -8.68
N GLY A 264 4.93 -5.26 -9.14
CA GLY A 264 6.18 -4.58 -8.82
C GLY A 264 6.37 -4.34 -7.32
N GLU A 265 5.33 -3.89 -6.62
CA GLU A 265 5.40 -3.67 -5.18
C GLU A 265 5.52 -4.98 -4.38
N ILE A 266 4.92 -6.07 -4.84
CA ILE A 266 5.10 -7.40 -4.25
C ILE A 266 6.57 -7.86 -4.39
N ILE A 267 7.23 -7.63 -5.53
CA ILE A 267 8.68 -7.88 -5.66
C ILE A 267 9.46 -7.02 -4.66
N GLY A 268 9.10 -5.74 -4.53
CA GLY A 268 9.72 -4.83 -3.57
C GLY A 268 9.58 -5.31 -2.12
N ARG A 269 8.40 -5.82 -1.73
CA ARG A 269 8.19 -6.41 -0.40
C ARG A 269 8.92 -7.73 -0.22
N GLY A 270 9.00 -8.57 -1.25
CA GLY A 270 9.76 -9.81 -1.20
C GLY A 270 11.25 -9.55 -0.94
N LEU A 271 11.83 -8.57 -1.65
CA LEU A 271 13.19 -8.11 -1.39
C LEU A 271 13.36 -7.53 0.01
N PHE A 272 12.40 -6.73 0.48
CA PHE A 272 12.43 -6.17 1.84
C PHE A 272 12.50 -7.27 2.91
N TYR A 273 11.65 -8.29 2.83
CA TYR A 273 11.68 -9.42 3.79
C TYR A 273 12.93 -10.29 3.61
N GLY A 274 13.40 -10.49 2.37
CA GLY A 274 14.62 -11.23 2.08
C GLY A 274 15.90 -10.56 2.62
N LEU A 275 15.86 -9.26 2.88
CA LEU A 275 16.96 -8.51 3.51
C LEU A 275 16.96 -8.61 5.05
N HIS A 276 16.11 -9.44 5.66
CA HIS A 276 16.12 -9.62 7.11
C HIS A 276 17.48 -10.12 7.60
N MET A 277 18.10 -9.37 8.50
CA MET A 277 19.28 -9.81 9.26
C MET A 277 19.18 -9.28 10.67
N THR A 278 19.68 -10.04 11.65
CA THR A 278 19.78 -9.56 13.03
C THR A 278 21.22 -9.17 13.38
N VAL A 279 21.39 -8.20 14.27
CA VAL A 279 22.69 -7.95 14.92
C VAL A 279 23.12 -9.18 15.73
N GLY A 280 24.35 -9.67 15.52
CA GLY A 280 24.92 -10.82 16.24
C GLY A 280 25.19 -12.05 15.37
N MET A 281 25.34 -13.21 16.02
CA MET A 281 25.73 -14.48 15.39
C MET A 281 24.55 -15.30 14.85
N ALA A 282 23.31 -14.84 15.05
CA ALA A 282 22.13 -15.58 14.62
C ALA A 282 21.97 -15.48 13.09
N VAL A 283 22.02 -16.63 12.42
CA VAL A 283 21.68 -16.75 11.00
C VAL A 283 20.24 -17.20 10.93
N ALA A 284 19.36 -16.36 10.35
CA ALA A 284 18.00 -16.78 10.02
C ALA A 284 18.07 -17.88 8.94
N GLY A 285 17.58 -19.08 9.25
CA GLY A 285 17.60 -20.27 8.37
C GLY A 285 16.44 -20.34 7.38
#